data_AF-A0A7Y5JPM7-F1
#
_entry.id   AF-A0A7Y5JPM7-F1
#
_cell.length_a   1.000
_cell.length_b   1.000
_cell.length_c   1.000
_cell.angle_alpha   90.00
_cell.angle_beta   90.00
_cell.angle_gamma   90.00
#
_symmetry.space_group_name_H-M   'P 1'
#
loop_
_entity.id
_entity.type
_entity.pdbx_description
1 polymer ?
#
loop_
_entity_poly.entity_id
_entity_poly.type
_entity_poly.pdbx_seq_one_letter_code
_entity_poly.pdbx_strand_id
1 'polypeptide(L)'
;MYTTSFKVRDLLIPNFYSVERLDPDDANDGYQRVLNQGRAKKLAKYIVTGQDTRDAFLPTSVFLATDKSISFNTENNTIEFDIDDVGPFSVVDGQHRVEGLKLAAAEDPRVLDFELPVNIAVKLPHIHQMCHFLIVNTTQKSVDKSVEQRINARLTQILTTEDIPSLPKWILNTIKRGEDDQALRFVDFLDSTHDSPWFNKVRMANQSKDETTVNQHSFVKALKKYFLTANNPILTTQNEQTQQKIFLNYWKAVVNELGADDDSVLFKTNGVELFSRFSVPFLEKLHNTQDWRVPTMEELLRQVFDNVEGEFSGVGHSDFWVRGGKASGMNSGAINAGFKELVQALHRSNSPGKALL
;
A
#
# COMPACT_ATOMS: atom_id res chain seq x y z
N MET A 1 3.80 30.75 -4.09
CA MET A 1 3.78 30.17 -2.73
C MET A 1 3.94 31.31 -1.75
N TYR A 2 3.14 31.32 -0.70
CA TYR A 2 3.21 32.29 0.39
C TYR A 2 3.74 31.62 1.65
N THR A 3 4.45 32.38 2.48
CA THR A 3 4.94 31.92 3.78
C THR A 3 4.43 32.91 4.81
N THR A 4 3.68 32.41 5.79
CA THR A 4 3.01 33.23 6.82
C THR A 4 2.80 32.39 8.09
N SER A 5 2.09 32.91 9.08
CA SER A 5 1.58 32.16 10.23
C SER A 5 0.05 32.25 10.30
N PHE A 6 -0.57 31.21 10.87
CA PHE A 6 -1.96 31.26 11.32
C PHE A 6 -2.02 31.06 12.81
N LYS A 7 -3.00 31.67 13.48
CA LYS A 7 -3.31 31.31 14.86
C LYS A 7 -4.08 30.00 14.87
N VAL A 8 -3.97 29.23 15.95
CA VAL A 8 -4.73 27.97 16.08
C VAL A 8 -6.24 28.21 15.99
N ARG A 9 -6.74 29.35 16.47
CA ARG A 9 -8.16 29.73 16.30
C ARG A 9 -8.62 29.77 14.84
N ASP A 10 -7.74 30.12 13.91
CA ASP A 10 -8.08 30.20 12.49
C ASP A 10 -8.29 28.80 11.91
N LEU A 11 -7.52 27.81 12.38
CA LEU A 11 -7.67 26.39 12.01
C LEU A 11 -9.01 25.78 12.48
N LEU A 12 -9.71 26.45 13.41
CA LEU A 12 -11.01 26.02 13.92
C LEU A 12 -12.18 26.63 13.15
N ILE A 13 -11.92 27.56 12.23
CA ILE A 13 -12.95 28.12 11.35
C ILE A 13 -13.56 26.96 10.54
N PRO A 14 -14.89 26.85 10.45
CA PRO A 14 -15.54 25.84 9.64
C PRO A 14 -15.01 25.88 8.20
N ASN A 15 -14.78 24.71 7.60
CA ASN A 15 -14.28 24.59 6.23
C ASN A 15 -12.90 25.25 5.97
N PHE A 16 -12.11 25.55 7.00
CA PHE A 16 -10.81 26.19 6.80
C PHE A 16 -9.80 25.29 6.09
N TYR A 17 -9.80 24.00 6.42
CA TYR A 17 -8.87 23.03 5.85
C TYR A 17 -9.53 21.67 5.64
N SER A 18 -8.97 20.90 4.73
CA SER A 18 -9.34 19.52 4.45
C SER A 18 -8.11 18.61 4.54
N VAL A 19 -8.35 17.35 4.91
CA VAL A 19 -7.34 16.29 4.88
C VAL A 19 -7.92 15.15 4.05
N GLU A 20 -7.51 15.06 2.79
CA GLU A 20 -7.99 14.06 1.84
C GLU A 20 -7.34 12.70 2.12
N ARG A 21 -7.95 11.93 3.02
CA ARG A 21 -7.46 10.61 3.40
C ARG A 21 -7.78 9.62 2.29
N LEU A 22 -6.81 8.77 1.97
CA LEU A 22 -7.03 7.66 1.06
C LEU A 22 -8.10 6.73 1.66
N ASP A 23 -9.19 6.53 0.94
CA ASP A 23 -10.26 5.61 1.33
C ASP A 23 -9.80 4.15 1.11
N PRO A 24 -9.90 3.25 2.10
CA PRO A 24 -9.63 1.83 1.91
C PRO A 24 -10.56 1.17 0.87
N ASP A 25 -11.81 1.63 0.77
CA ASP A 25 -12.86 1.05 -0.07
C ASP A 25 -12.94 1.71 -1.46
N ASP A 26 -12.45 2.95 -1.60
CA ASP A 26 -12.28 3.64 -2.88
C ASP A 26 -10.82 4.13 -3.06
N ALA A 27 -10.02 3.34 -3.78
CA ALA A 27 -8.62 3.67 -4.04
C ALA A 27 -8.41 4.95 -4.88
N ASN A 28 -9.46 5.52 -5.47
CA ASN A 28 -9.39 6.78 -6.21
C ASN A 28 -9.72 8.00 -5.33
N ASP A 29 -10.25 7.81 -4.12
CA ASP A 29 -10.58 8.91 -3.23
C ASP A 29 -9.44 9.19 -2.23
N GLY A 30 -9.03 10.45 -2.18
CA GLY A 30 -7.92 10.95 -1.36
C GLY A 30 -6.54 10.35 -1.67
N TYR A 31 -5.55 10.75 -0.86
CA TYR A 31 -4.17 10.26 -1.00
C TYR A 31 -3.38 10.25 0.32
N GLN A 32 -3.94 10.77 1.41
CA GLN A 32 -3.24 10.89 2.69
C GLN A 32 -3.46 9.69 3.61
N ARG A 33 -2.52 9.46 4.54
CA ARG A 33 -2.63 8.37 5.52
C ARG A 33 -3.56 8.73 6.68
N VAL A 34 -4.16 7.72 7.33
CA VAL A 34 -4.92 7.94 8.57
C VAL A 34 -4.05 8.63 9.64
N LEU A 35 -4.69 9.53 10.39
CA LEU A 35 -4.08 10.21 11.52
C LEU A 35 -3.64 9.18 12.58
N ASN A 36 -2.41 9.33 13.07
CA ASN A 36 -1.96 8.58 14.23
C ASN A 36 -2.32 9.40 15.48
N GLN A 37 -3.39 9.02 16.16
CA GLN A 37 -3.87 9.75 17.35
C GLN A 37 -2.81 9.85 18.45
N GLY A 38 -1.96 8.82 18.62
CA GLY A 38 -0.88 8.86 19.61
C GLY A 38 0.15 9.97 19.33
N ARG A 39 0.46 10.25 18.07
CA ARG A 39 1.35 11.37 17.70
C ARG A 39 0.69 12.72 17.95
N ALA A 40 -0.59 12.86 17.60
CA ALA A 40 -1.35 14.09 17.83
C ALA A 40 -1.45 14.39 19.34
N LYS A 41 -1.74 13.38 20.18
CA LYS A 41 -1.78 13.49 21.65
C LYS A 41 -0.43 13.87 22.25
N LYS A 42 0.68 13.28 21.77
CA LYS A 42 2.03 13.66 22.23
C LYS A 42 2.35 15.12 21.92
N LEU A 43 2.01 15.59 20.73
CA LEU A 43 2.17 16.99 20.36
C LEU A 43 1.29 17.89 21.23
N ALA A 44 0.03 17.52 21.43
CA ALA A 44 -0.89 18.30 22.24
C ALA A 44 -0.34 18.52 23.65
N LYS A 45 0.12 17.43 24.29
CA LYS A 45 0.76 17.49 25.61
C LYS A 45 2.00 18.39 25.63
N TYR A 46 2.85 18.32 24.60
CA TYR A 46 4.03 19.20 24.49
C TYR A 46 3.62 20.67 24.44
N ILE A 47 2.64 21.01 23.60
CA ILE A 47 2.15 22.39 23.45
C ILE A 47 1.53 22.90 24.74
N VAL A 48 0.63 22.12 25.36
CA VAL A 48 -0.04 22.49 26.62
C VAL A 48 0.97 22.69 27.74
N THR A 49 1.91 21.75 27.93
CA THR A 49 2.93 21.86 28.98
C THR A 49 3.85 23.07 28.72
N GLY A 50 4.22 23.32 27.47
CA GLY A 50 5.10 24.43 27.10
C GLY A 50 4.43 25.81 27.17
N GLN A 51 3.10 25.88 27.35
CA GLN A 51 2.42 27.16 27.65
C GLN A 51 2.83 27.70 29.03
N ASP A 52 3.10 26.83 29.99
CA ASP A 52 3.46 27.24 31.36
C ASP A 52 4.88 27.83 31.41
N THR A 53 5.79 27.27 30.63
CA THR A 53 7.19 27.67 30.52
C THR A 53 7.45 28.70 29.42
N ARG A 54 6.46 28.97 28.56
CA ARG A 54 6.54 29.88 27.39
C ARG A 54 7.67 29.53 26.41
N ASP A 55 7.97 28.25 26.27
CA ASP A 55 9.05 27.71 25.44
C ASP A 55 8.54 26.72 24.37
N ALA A 56 7.21 26.57 24.23
CA ALA A 56 6.62 25.82 23.13
C ALA A 56 6.84 26.56 21.80
N PHE A 57 7.50 25.90 20.84
CA PHE A 57 7.55 26.38 19.46
C PHE A 57 7.58 25.20 18.47
N LEU A 58 7.06 25.43 17.27
CA LEU A 58 7.07 24.46 16.18
C LEU A 58 7.90 25.01 15.01
N PRO A 59 9.17 24.59 14.84
CA PRO A 59 10.06 25.22 13.86
C PRO A 59 9.71 24.85 12.41
N THR A 60 9.00 23.74 12.20
CA THR A 60 8.60 23.27 10.87
C THR A 60 7.21 23.78 10.51
N SER A 61 7.05 24.32 9.31
CA SER A 61 5.76 24.84 8.81
C SER A 61 4.83 23.74 8.31
N VAL A 62 3.52 23.96 8.42
CA VAL A 62 2.49 23.14 7.78
C VAL A 62 2.38 23.55 6.31
N PHE A 63 2.28 22.58 5.41
CA PHE A 63 2.13 22.85 3.98
C PHE A 63 0.66 22.73 3.58
N LEU A 64 0.10 23.87 3.19
CA LEU A 64 -1.28 24.04 2.73
C LEU A 64 -1.30 24.28 1.23
N ALA A 65 -2.35 23.82 0.56
CA ALA A 65 -2.54 24.03 -0.87
C ALA A 65 -3.99 24.36 -1.22
N THR A 66 -4.17 25.12 -2.30
CA THR A 66 -5.46 25.33 -2.97
C THR A 66 -5.25 25.38 -4.48
N ASP A 67 -6.25 24.92 -5.25
CA ASP A 67 -6.31 25.07 -6.70
C ASP A 67 -6.67 26.50 -7.11
N LYS A 68 -7.24 27.29 -6.18
CA LYS A 68 -7.65 28.68 -6.42
C LYS A 68 -6.48 29.64 -6.40
N SER A 69 -6.71 30.80 -7.01
CA SER A 69 -5.79 31.93 -6.95
C SER A 69 -6.09 32.80 -5.75
N ILE A 70 -5.05 33.21 -5.03
CA ILE A 70 -5.13 34.27 -4.01
C ILE A 70 -4.20 35.37 -4.46
N SER A 71 -4.69 36.61 -4.49
CA SER A 71 -3.90 37.77 -4.91
C SER A 71 -3.03 38.27 -3.76
N PHE A 72 -1.80 38.67 -4.08
CA PHE A 72 -0.92 39.32 -3.12
C PHE A 72 -1.10 40.83 -3.20
N ASN A 73 -1.38 41.45 -2.06
CA ASN A 73 -1.42 42.90 -1.95
C ASN A 73 -0.01 43.42 -1.65
N THR A 74 0.60 44.09 -2.63
CA THR A 74 1.96 44.64 -2.51
C THR A 74 2.04 45.88 -1.64
N GLU A 75 0.93 46.56 -1.37
CA GLU A 75 0.92 47.81 -0.60
C GLU A 75 1.06 47.55 0.90
N ASN A 76 0.39 46.51 1.41
CA ASN A 76 0.40 46.13 2.82
C ASN A 76 1.14 44.79 3.08
N ASN A 77 1.65 44.14 2.04
CA ASN A 77 2.29 42.82 2.08
C ASN A 77 1.39 41.70 2.66
N THR A 78 0.09 41.76 2.39
CA THR A 78 -0.87 40.73 2.84
C THR A 78 -1.41 39.89 1.70
N ILE A 79 -1.97 38.74 2.08
CA ILE A 79 -2.93 38.02 1.25
C ILE A 79 -4.29 38.13 1.94
N GLU A 80 -5.34 38.34 1.16
CA GLU A 80 -6.71 38.41 1.64
C GLU A 80 -7.53 37.43 0.81
N PHE A 81 -8.36 36.64 1.49
CA PHE A 81 -9.20 35.64 0.87
C PHE A 81 -10.46 35.41 1.71
N ASP A 82 -11.53 35.03 1.04
CA ASP A 82 -12.72 34.47 1.68
C ASP A 82 -12.63 32.93 1.62
N ILE A 83 -12.89 32.28 2.75
CA ILE A 83 -12.84 30.82 2.83
C ILE A 83 -13.98 30.16 2.05
N ASP A 84 -15.14 30.84 1.92
CA ASP A 84 -16.27 30.33 1.17
C ASP A 84 -16.00 30.37 -0.35
N ASP A 85 -15.16 31.32 -0.81
CA ASP A 85 -14.74 31.43 -2.21
C ASP A 85 -13.56 30.51 -2.55
N VAL A 86 -12.55 30.45 -1.67
CA VAL A 86 -11.35 29.63 -1.89
C VAL A 86 -11.64 28.15 -1.63
N GLY A 87 -12.58 27.86 -0.74
CA GLY A 87 -12.78 26.53 -0.19
C GLY A 87 -11.69 26.13 0.82
N PRO A 88 -11.77 24.92 1.37
CA PRO A 88 -10.82 24.44 2.37
C PRO A 88 -9.43 24.29 1.77
N PHE A 89 -8.41 24.73 2.51
CA PHE A 89 -7.02 24.42 2.15
C PHE A 89 -6.73 22.93 2.36
N SER A 90 -6.21 22.28 1.34
CA SER A 90 -5.69 20.91 1.44
C SER A 90 -4.42 20.90 2.29
N VAL A 91 -4.42 20.16 3.40
CA VAL A 91 -3.22 19.97 4.22
C VAL A 91 -2.32 18.94 3.56
N VAL A 92 -1.36 19.35 2.75
CA VAL A 92 -0.46 18.44 2.01
C VAL A 92 0.64 17.86 2.91
N ASP A 93 1.11 18.61 3.91
CA ASP A 93 1.97 18.08 4.97
C ASP A 93 1.68 18.75 6.31
N GLY A 94 1.79 17.99 7.39
CA GLY A 94 1.58 18.48 8.75
C GLY A 94 0.22 18.15 9.36
N GLN A 95 -0.53 17.19 8.82
CA GLN A 95 -1.82 16.77 9.38
C GLN A 95 -1.77 16.44 10.90
N HIS A 96 -0.71 15.77 11.38
CA HIS A 96 -0.57 15.47 12.82
C HIS A 96 -0.32 16.72 13.66
N ARG A 97 0.23 17.78 13.06
CA ARG A 97 0.46 19.07 13.71
C ARG A 97 -0.84 19.83 13.89
N VAL A 98 -1.61 19.97 12.81
CA VAL A 98 -2.94 20.58 12.84
C VAL A 98 -3.82 19.88 13.87
N GLU A 99 -3.91 18.55 13.83
CA GLU A 99 -4.74 17.79 14.77
C GLU A 99 -4.24 17.85 16.22
N GLY A 100 -2.92 17.82 16.44
CA GLY A 100 -2.38 17.98 17.80
C GLY A 100 -2.63 19.37 18.38
N LEU A 101 -2.58 20.42 17.56
CA LEU A 101 -2.91 21.79 17.99
C LEU A 101 -4.41 21.95 18.30
N LYS A 102 -5.29 21.32 17.52
CA LYS A 102 -6.73 21.28 17.83
C LYS A 102 -7.02 20.59 19.15
N LEU A 103 -6.37 19.45 19.41
CA LEU A 103 -6.48 18.75 20.70
C LEU A 103 -5.96 19.61 21.85
N ALA A 104 -4.82 20.29 21.65
CA ALA A 104 -4.24 21.19 22.65
C ALA A 104 -5.15 22.38 22.95
N ALA A 105 -5.76 23.00 21.94
CA ALA A 105 -6.69 24.11 22.11
C ALA A 105 -7.99 23.72 22.81
N ALA A 106 -8.42 22.46 22.66
CA ALA A 106 -9.55 21.91 23.41
C ALA A 106 -9.21 21.69 24.90
N GLU A 107 -7.95 21.43 25.23
CA GLU A 107 -7.46 21.23 26.60
C GLU A 107 -7.09 22.56 27.30
N ASP A 108 -6.47 23.48 26.57
CA ASP A 108 -6.00 24.77 27.07
C ASP A 108 -6.31 25.91 26.07
N PRO A 109 -7.24 26.82 26.40
CA PRO A 109 -7.62 27.95 25.54
C PRO A 109 -6.46 28.89 25.19
N ARG A 110 -5.37 28.95 25.98
CA ARG A 110 -4.18 29.76 25.66
C ARG A 110 -3.58 29.39 24.31
N VAL A 111 -3.75 28.13 23.91
CA VAL A 111 -3.24 27.61 22.63
C VAL A 111 -3.95 28.22 21.43
N LEU A 112 -5.14 28.81 21.58
CA LEU A 112 -5.86 29.47 20.48
C LEU A 112 -5.07 30.63 19.84
N ASP A 113 -4.18 31.26 20.61
CA ASP A 113 -3.30 32.34 20.13
C ASP A 113 -1.89 31.86 19.78
N PHE A 114 -1.62 30.55 19.84
CA PHE A 114 -0.37 29.97 19.38
C PHE A 114 -0.24 30.14 17.86
N GLU A 115 0.92 30.61 17.40
CA GLU A 115 1.20 30.79 15.98
C GLU A 115 1.78 29.52 15.35
N LEU A 116 1.13 29.08 14.28
CA LEU A 116 1.58 27.98 13.44
C LEU A 116 2.20 28.54 12.16
N PRO A 117 3.50 28.35 11.90
CA PRO A 117 4.08 28.70 10.62
C PRO A 117 3.47 27.83 9.51
N VAL A 118 3.12 28.47 8.39
CA VAL A 118 2.50 27.81 7.23
C VAL A 118 3.14 28.25 5.92
N ASN A 119 3.21 27.32 4.98
CA ASN A 119 3.48 27.61 3.58
C ASN A 119 2.21 27.30 2.78
N ILE A 120 1.76 28.24 1.96
CA ILE A 120 0.52 28.13 1.18
C ILE A 120 0.87 28.12 -0.30
N ALA A 121 0.65 26.99 -0.97
CA ALA A 121 0.68 26.89 -2.42
C ALA A 121 -0.69 27.26 -2.99
N VAL A 122 -0.72 28.23 -3.89
CA VAL A 122 -1.92 28.68 -4.59
C VAL A 122 -1.81 28.30 -6.06
N LYS A 123 -2.95 28.16 -6.75
CA LYS A 123 -3.01 27.66 -8.12
C LYS A 123 -2.30 26.31 -8.27
N LEU A 124 -2.46 25.43 -7.27
CA LEU A 124 -1.85 24.10 -7.27
C LEU A 124 -2.94 23.05 -7.50
N PRO A 125 -3.08 22.51 -8.73
CA PRO A 125 -4.09 21.50 -9.05
C PRO A 125 -3.96 20.25 -8.19
N HIS A 126 -5.05 19.52 -8.00
CA HIS A 126 -5.12 18.36 -7.11
C HIS A 126 -4.04 17.29 -7.40
N ILE A 127 -3.80 16.93 -8.66
CA ILE A 127 -2.72 15.99 -9.05
C ILE A 127 -1.36 16.50 -8.59
N HIS A 128 -1.11 17.81 -8.68
CA HIS A 128 0.15 18.39 -8.22
C HIS A 128 0.27 18.35 -6.69
N GLN A 129 -0.83 18.53 -5.96
CA GLN A 129 -0.85 18.39 -4.50
C GLN A 129 -0.47 16.96 -4.09
N MET A 130 -1.04 15.94 -4.75
CA MET A 130 -0.70 14.53 -4.53
C MET A 130 0.78 14.22 -4.84
N CYS A 131 1.32 14.77 -5.94
CA CYS A 131 2.74 14.70 -6.28
C CYS A 131 3.63 15.30 -5.18
N HIS A 132 3.27 16.49 -4.65
CA HIS A 132 4.01 17.12 -3.56
C HIS A 132 3.92 16.32 -2.26
N PHE A 133 2.76 15.74 -1.93
CA PHE A 133 2.62 14.84 -0.79
C PHE A 133 3.60 13.67 -0.89
N LEU A 134 3.69 13.01 -2.05
CA LEU A 134 4.61 11.91 -2.27
C LEU A 134 6.07 12.36 -2.13
N ILE A 135 6.46 13.49 -2.72
CA ILE A 135 7.83 14.04 -2.63
C ILE A 135 8.23 14.32 -1.18
N VAL A 136 7.38 15.01 -0.41
CA VAL A 136 7.70 15.39 0.97
C VAL A 136 7.82 14.15 1.85
N ASN A 137 6.87 13.22 1.73
CA ASN A 137 6.85 12.05 2.61
C ASN A 137 7.91 11.01 2.24
N THR A 138 8.39 10.96 1.01
CA THR A 138 9.48 10.04 0.62
C THR A 138 10.87 10.57 0.98
N THR A 139 11.04 11.90 1.05
CA THR A 139 12.35 12.53 1.31
C THR A 139 12.64 12.84 2.78
N GLN A 140 11.61 13.11 3.60
CA GLN A 140 11.81 13.50 5.01
C GLN A 140 11.48 12.37 6.00
N LYS A 141 10.27 11.79 5.90
CA LYS A 141 9.82 10.70 6.78
C LYS A 141 8.77 9.84 6.07
N SER A 142 9.17 8.64 5.64
CA SER A 142 8.33 7.72 4.86
C SER A 142 6.93 7.57 5.45
N VAL A 143 5.92 7.69 4.58
CA VAL A 143 4.56 7.23 4.86
C VAL A 143 4.52 5.70 4.81
N ASP A 144 3.36 5.14 5.13
CA ASP A 144 3.17 3.70 4.96
C ASP A 144 3.35 3.33 3.48
N LYS A 145 4.08 2.24 3.21
CA LYS A 145 4.41 1.83 1.85
C LYS A 145 3.18 1.43 1.04
N SER A 146 2.10 0.98 1.67
CA SER A 146 0.84 0.70 0.98
C SER A 146 0.18 1.98 0.46
N VAL A 147 0.30 3.11 1.19
CA VAL A 147 -0.18 4.42 0.72
C VAL A 147 0.66 4.91 -0.45
N GLU A 148 1.99 4.79 -0.38
CA GLU A 148 2.88 5.16 -1.50
C GLU A 148 2.54 4.36 -2.77
N GLN A 149 2.31 3.06 -2.64
CA GLN A 149 1.94 2.19 -3.77
C GLN A 149 0.62 2.62 -4.43
N ARG A 150 -0.40 2.97 -3.63
CA ARG A 150 -1.69 3.44 -4.14
C ARG A 150 -1.56 4.76 -4.90
N ILE A 151 -0.78 5.70 -4.37
CA ILE A 151 -0.49 6.97 -5.06
C ILE A 151 0.28 6.74 -6.36
N ASN A 152 1.32 5.89 -6.34
CA ASN A 152 2.06 5.55 -7.54
C ASN A 152 1.15 4.94 -8.61
N ALA A 153 0.25 4.03 -8.21
CA ALA A 153 -0.69 3.40 -9.14
C ALA A 153 -1.65 4.42 -9.77
N ARG A 154 -2.24 5.29 -8.93
CA ARG A 154 -3.11 6.37 -9.41
C ARG A 154 -2.37 7.31 -10.37
N LEU A 155 -1.14 7.71 -10.04
CA LEU A 155 -0.31 8.51 -10.93
C LEU A 155 0.08 7.78 -12.23
N THR A 156 0.27 6.46 -12.20
CA THR A 156 0.54 5.66 -13.41
C THR A 156 -0.67 5.70 -14.34
N GLN A 157 -1.89 5.55 -13.82
CA GLN A 157 -3.11 5.62 -14.61
C GLN A 157 -3.30 7.01 -15.23
N ILE A 158 -3.14 8.07 -14.43
CA ILE A 158 -3.28 9.47 -14.86
C ILE A 158 -2.22 9.86 -15.89
N LEU A 159 -0.97 9.37 -15.77
CA LEU A 159 0.09 9.66 -16.74
C LEU A 159 -0.28 9.30 -18.19
N THR A 160 -1.22 8.37 -18.38
CA THR A 160 -1.71 7.99 -19.72
C THR A 160 -2.77 8.94 -20.28
N THR A 161 -3.42 9.74 -19.44
CA THR A 161 -4.57 10.57 -19.80
C THR A 161 -4.34 12.08 -19.62
N GLU A 162 -3.41 12.47 -18.75
CA GLU A 162 -3.20 13.87 -18.35
C GLU A 162 -1.70 14.20 -18.18
N ASP A 163 -1.39 15.49 -18.29
CA ASP A 163 -0.05 16.01 -17.97
C ASP A 163 0.18 16.01 -16.45
N ILE A 164 1.29 15.42 -16.03
CA ILE A 164 1.75 15.47 -14.64
C ILE A 164 2.89 16.49 -14.47
N PRO A 165 3.03 17.12 -13.29
CA PRO A 165 4.10 18.07 -13.05
C PRO A 165 5.48 17.40 -13.10
N SER A 166 6.52 18.24 -13.19
CA SER A 166 7.90 17.78 -13.04
C SER A 166 8.10 17.11 -11.69
N LEU A 167 8.33 15.80 -11.72
CA LEU A 167 8.63 14.97 -10.56
C LEU A 167 10.13 14.65 -10.49
N PRO A 168 10.71 14.46 -9.30
CA PRO A 168 12.03 13.87 -9.16
C PRO A 168 12.15 12.59 -10.00
N LYS A 169 13.26 12.44 -10.74
CA LYS A 169 13.45 11.34 -11.71
C LYS A 169 13.16 9.96 -11.12
N TRP A 170 13.50 9.73 -9.85
CA TRP A 170 13.29 8.45 -9.18
C TRP A 170 11.80 8.14 -8.93
N ILE A 171 10.97 9.15 -8.66
CA ILE A 171 9.50 8.99 -8.58
C ILE A 171 8.95 8.74 -9.97
N LEU A 172 9.32 9.60 -10.93
CA LEU A 172 8.84 9.51 -12.30
C LEU A 172 9.16 8.14 -12.93
N ASN A 173 10.35 7.60 -12.68
CA ASN A 173 10.74 6.27 -13.15
C ASN A 173 9.90 5.16 -12.51
N THR A 174 9.50 5.33 -11.25
CA THR A 174 8.63 4.36 -10.56
C THR A 174 7.23 4.35 -11.18
N ILE A 175 6.65 5.53 -11.39
CA ILE A 175 5.33 5.70 -12.02
C ILE A 175 5.35 5.17 -13.46
N LYS A 176 6.37 5.53 -14.25
CA LYS A 176 6.52 5.09 -15.65
C LYS A 176 6.68 3.59 -15.81
N ARG A 177 7.31 2.91 -14.84
CA ARG A 177 7.42 1.45 -14.86
C ARG A 177 6.06 0.78 -14.62
N GLY A 178 5.15 1.43 -13.90
CA GLY A 178 3.78 0.94 -13.67
C GLY A 178 3.68 -0.35 -12.85
N GLU A 179 4.76 -0.78 -12.19
CA GLU A 179 4.78 -2.07 -11.49
C GLU A 179 3.89 -2.10 -10.24
N ASP A 180 3.77 -0.96 -9.54
CA ASP A 180 2.86 -0.87 -8.38
C ASP A 180 1.40 -0.96 -8.84
N ASP A 181 1.05 -0.26 -9.92
CA ASP A 181 -0.28 -0.30 -10.56
C ASP A 181 -0.65 -1.72 -11.01
N GLN A 182 0.24 -2.37 -11.78
CA GLN A 182 0.02 -3.72 -12.25
C GLN A 182 -0.13 -4.72 -11.09
N ALA A 183 0.75 -4.69 -10.09
CA ALA A 183 0.66 -5.59 -8.95
C ALA A 183 -0.60 -5.35 -8.11
N LEU A 184 -1.01 -4.09 -7.91
CA LEU A 184 -2.21 -3.76 -7.17
C LEU A 184 -3.46 -4.31 -7.86
N ARG A 185 -3.56 -4.23 -9.19
CA ARG A 185 -4.69 -4.84 -9.92
C ARG A 185 -4.85 -6.34 -9.65
N PHE A 186 -3.75 -7.09 -9.50
CA PHE A 186 -3.83 -8.51 -9.11
C PHE A 186 -4.27 -8.69 -7.65
N VAL A 187 -3.72 -7.89 -6.74
CA VAL A 187 -4.08 -7.96 -5.32
C VAL A 187 -5.54 -7.59 -5.10
N ASP A 188 -6.01 -6.50 -5.70
CA ASP A 188 -7.40 -6.04 -5.64
C ASP A 188 -8.34 -7.08 -6.25
N PHE A 189 -7.98 -7.69 -7.38
CA PHE A 189 -8.76 -8.76 -7.98
C PHE A 189 -8.90 -9.97 -7.04
N LEU A 190 -7.80 -10.40 -6.40
CA LEU A 190 -7.82 -11.51 -5.46
C LEU A 190 -8.58 -11.19 -4.17
N ASP A 191 -8.51 -9.96 -3.67
CA ASP A 191 -9.14 -9.55 -2.42
C ASP A 191 -10.64 -9.26 -2.57
N SER A 192 -11.08 -8.80 -3.75
CA SER A 192 -12.50 -8.48 -4.03
C SER A 192 -13.32 -9.64 -4.61
N THR A 193 -12.67 -10.68 -5.13
CA THR A 193 -13.37 -11.83 -5.73
C THR A 193 -13.90 -12.76 -4.65
N HIS A 194 -15.22 -12.91 -4.52
CA HIS A 194 -15.87 -13.71 -3.46
C HIS A 194 -15.38 -15.17 -3.36
N ASP A 195 -15.07 -15.81 -4.48
CA ASP A 195 -14.60 -17.21 -4.49
C ASP A 195 -13.08 -17.33 -4.35
N SER A 196 -12.38 -16.22 -4.14
CA SER A 196 -10.93 -16.19 -3.93
C SER A 196 -10.58 -16.61 -2.51
N PRO A 197 -9.52 -17.41 -2.33
CA PRO A 197 -8.99 -17.67 -1.00
C PRO A 197 -8.47 -16.43 -0.28
N TRP A 198 -8.25 -15.33 -1.01
CA TRP A 198 -7.79 -14.05 -0.47
C TRP A 198 -8.91 -13.05 -0.21
N PHE A 199 -10.17 -13.43 -0.41
CA PHE A 199 -11.31 -12.53 -0.24
C PHE A 199 -11.32 -11.85 1.13
N ASN A 200 -11.23 -10.51 1.16
CA ASN A 200 -11.11 -9.67 2.36
C ASN A 200 -9.96 -10.04 3.33
N LYS A 201 -8.89 -10.69 2.85
CA LYS A 201 -7.75 -11.10 3.71
C LYS A 201 -6.58 -10.14 3.64
N VAL A 202 -6.50 -9.31 2.61
CA VAL A 202 -5.38 -8.39 2.39
C VAL A 202 -5.68 -7.04 3.04
N ARG A 203 -4.85 -6.64 4.01
CA ARG A 203 -4.95 -5.31 4.61
C ARG A 203 -4.55 -4.25 3.61
N MET A 204 -5.54 -3.53 3.11
CA MET A 204 -5.34 -2.40 2.21
C MET A 204 -4.77 -1.19 2.97
N ALA A 205 -4.28 -0.22 2.19
CA ALA A 205 -3.82 1.03 2.75
C ALA A 205 -4.91 1.66 3.63
N ASN A 206 -4.52 2.23 4.78
CA ASN A 206 -5.43 2.86 5.75
C ASN A 206 -6.48 1.97 6.44
N GLN A 207 -6.59 0.68 6.12
CA GLN A 207 -7.50 -0.26 6.80
C GLN A 207 -6.98 -0.65 8.21
N SER A 208 -7.89 -0.93 9.15
CA SER A 208 -7.54 -1.42 10.48
C SER A 208 -6.95 -2.85 10.44
N LYS A 209 -6.33 -3.29 11.54
CA LYS A 209 -5.62 -4.58 11.58
C LYS A 209 -6.50 -5.78 11.90
N ASP A 210 -7.77 -5.56 12.24
CA ASP A 210 -8.50 -6.49 13.09
C ASP A 210 -9.01 -7.75 12.36
N GLU A 211 -9.03 -7.75 11.02
CA GLU A 211 -9.61 -8.84 10.21
C GLU A 211 -8.70 -9.37 9.08
N THR A 212 -7.43 -8.93 9.03
CA THR A 212 -6.57 -9.13 7.85
C THR A 212 -5.31 -9.93 8.19
N THR A 213 -4.87 -10.78 7.27
CA THR A 213 -3.80 -11.76 7.52
C THR A 213 -2.44 -11.32 6.98
N VAL A 214 -2.43 -10.53 5.90
CA VAL A 214 -1.23 -9.96 5.26
C VAL A 214 -1.47 -8.51 4.88
N ASN A 215 -0.42 -7.68 4.85
CA ASN A 215 -0.56 -6.31 4.34
C ASN A 215 -0.34 -6.24 2.82
N GLN A 216 -1.05 -5.33 2.17
CA GLN A 216 -0.95 -5.04 0.73
C GLN A 216 0.50 -4.85 0.29
N HIS A 217 1.31 -4.10 1.06
CA HIS A 217 2.70 -3.85 0.70
C HIS A 217 3.51 -5.14 0.52
N SER A 218 3.36 -6.10 1.43
CA SER A 218 4.09 -7.37 1.40
C SER A 218 3.67 -8.21 0.20
N PHE A 219 2.37 -8.23 -0.12
CA PHE A 219 1.86 -8.97 -1.26
C PHE A 219 2.31 -8.35 -2.59
N VAL A 220 2.11 -7.04 -2.77
CA VAL A 220 2.59 -6.31 -3.94
C VAL A 220 4.10 -6.50 -4.14
N LYS A 221 4.89 -6.43 -3.06
CA LYS A 221 6.33 -6.67 -3.11
C LYS A 221 6.67 -8.08 -3.59
N ALA A 222 5.97 -9.10 -3.11
CA ALA A 222 6.18 -10.49 -3.54
C ALA A 222 5.83 -10.66 -5.02
N LEU A 223 4.69 -10.11 -5.48
CA LEU A 223 4.29 -10.17 -6.89
C LEU A 223 5.30 -9.49 -7.80
N LYS A 224 5.71 -8.26 -7.50
CA LYS A 224 6.73 -7.53 -8.29
C LYS A 224 8.06 -8.28 -8.37
N LYS A 225 8.46 -8.92 -7.27
CA LYS A 225 9.74 -9.61 -7.17
C LYS A 225 9.75 -10.94 -7.92
N TYR A 226 8.61 -11.63 -7.96
CA TYR A 226 8.59 -13.03 -8.36
C TYR A 226 7.61 -13.36 -9.47
N PHE A 227 6.40 -12.79 -9.45
CA PHE A 227 5.35 -13.14 -10.40
C PHE A 227 5.38 -12.22 -11.64
N LEU A 228 5.54 -10.92 -11.45
CA LEU A 228 5.57 -9.90 -12.50
C LEU A 228 6.97 -9.74 -13.10
N THR A 229 7.57 -10.84 -13.49
CA THR A 229 8.93 -10.91 -14.03
C THR A 229 8.91 -11.46 -15.46
N ALA A 230 9.87 -11.06 -16.29
CA ALA A 230 9.89 -11.40 -17.72
C ALA A 230 9.96 -12.91 -18.02
N ASN A 231 10.40 -13.73 -17.06
CA ASN A 231 10.43 -15.18 -17.17
C ASN A 231 9.07 -15.85 -16.88
N ASN A 232 8.06 -15.11 -16.42
CA ASN A 232 6.73 -15.68 -16.22
C ASN A 232 6.01 -15.82 -17.58
N PRO A 233 5.78 -17.05 -18.07
CA PRO A 233 5.33 -17.28 -19.44
C PRO A 233 3.91 -16.78 -19.72
N ILE A 234 3.06 -16.62 -18.69
CA ILE A 234 1.69 -16.13 -18.90
C ILE A 234 1.63 -14.62 -19.12
N LEU A 235 2.65 -13.86 -18.73
CA LEU A 235 2.67 -12.41 -18.92
C LEU A 235 2.83 -12.00 -20.38
N THR A 236 3.49 -12.84 -21.19
CA THR A 236 3.71 -12.60 -22.62
C THR A 236 2.66 -13.27 -23.50
N THR A 237 1.99 -14.31 -23.00
CA THR A 237 1.09 -15.14 -23.81
C THR A 237 -0.40 -14.90 -23.55
N GLN A 238 -0.76 -14.29 -22.42
CA GLN A 238 -2.14 -14.08 -22.02
C GLN A 238 -2.44 -12.60 -21.80
N ASN A 239 -3.71 -12.20 -21.93
CA ASN A 239 -4.16 -10.88 -21.52
C ASN A 239 -4.29 -10.78 -19.98
N GLU A 240 -4.34 -9.56 -19.45
CA GLU A 240 -4.33 -9.33 -18.00
C GLU A 240 -5.48 -10.01 -17.25
N GLN A 241 -6.71 -9.98 -17.79
CA GLN A 241 -7.86 -10.65 -17.16
C GLN A 241 -7.66 -12.17 -17.06
N THR A 242 -7.08 -12.78 -18.10
CA THR A 242 -6.73 -14.19 -18.09
C THR A 242 -5.59 -14.46 -17.11
N GLN A 243 -4.55 -13.61 -17.07
CA GLN A 243 -3.45 -13.75 -16.10
C GLN A 243 -3.96 -13.72 -14.66
N GLN A 244 -4.86 -12.79 -14.33
CA GLN A 244 -5.50 -12.68 -13.02
C GLN A 244 -6.28 -13.96 -12.65
N LYS A 245 -7.08 -14.50 -13.59
CA LYS A 245 -7.81 -15.76 -13.38
C LYS A 245 -6.89 -16.97 -13.21
N ILE A 246 -5.80 -17.05 -13.99
CA ILE A 246 -4.80 -18.12 -13.83
C ILE A 246 -4.16 -18.05 -12.45
N PHE A 247 -3.80 -16.85 -11.99
CA PHE A 247 -3.21 -16.67 -10.66
C PHE A 247 -4.20 -16.93 -9.51
N LEU A 248 -5.48 -16.60 -9.70
CA LEU A 248 -6.56 -16.99 -8.79
C LEU A 248 -6.69 -18.52 -8.71
N ASN A 249 -6.71 -19.22 -9.85
CA ASN A 249 -6.78 -20.68 -9.88
C ASN A 249 -5.56 -21.31 -9.21
N TYR A 250 -4.38 -20.73 -9.38
CA TYR A 250 -3.17 -21.17 -8.70
C TYR A 250 -3.33 -21.10 -7.18
N TRP A 251 -3.79 -19.97 -6.64
CA TRP A 251 -4.03 -19.85 -5.19
C TRP A 251 -5.13 -20.77 -4.68
N LYS A 252 -6.22 -20.96 -5.44
CA LYS A 252 -7.26 -21.94 -5.10
C LYS A 252 -6.67 -23.34 -4.97
N ALA A 253 -5.89 -23.77 -5.94
CA ALA A 253 -5.25 -25.08 -5.92
C ALA A 253 -4.28 -25.24 -4.74
N VAL A 254 -3.47 -24.22 -4.43
CA VAL A 254 -2.58 -24.23 -3.25
C VAL A 254 -3.37 -24.37 -1.96
N VAL A 255 -4.43 -23.59 -1.77
CA VAL A 255 -5.23 -23.62 -0.53
C VAL A 255 -5.99 -24.94 -0.39
N ASN A 256 -6.55 -25.45 -1.49
CA ASN A 256 -7.27 -26.73 -1.50
C ASN A 256 -6.35 -27.90 -1.16
N GLU A 257 -5.17 -28.00 -1.77
CA GLU A 257 -4.22 -29.10 -1.49
C GLU A 257 -3.64 -29.01 -0.08
N LEU A 258 -3.44 -27.81 0.47
CA LEU A 258 -2.94 -27.64 1.83
C LEU A 258 -4.03 -27.81 2.90
N GLY A 259 -5.32 -27.76 2.53
CA GLY A 259 -6.43 -27.74 3.49
C GLY A 259 -6.32 -26.57 4.48
N ALA A 260 -5.84 -25.41 4.03
CA ALA A 260 -5.52 -24.28 4.90
C ALA A 260 -6.79 -23.54 5.36
N ASP A 261 -6.89 -23.31 6.68
CA ASP A 261 -7.90 -22.44 7.27
C ASP A 261 -7.50 -20.95 7.23
N ASP A 262 -8.45 -20.09 7.60
CA ASP A 262 -8.27 -18.64 7.60
C ASP A 262 -7.16 -18.12 8.54
N ASP A 263 -6.83 -18.88 9.58
CA ASP A 263 -5.81 -18.53 10.58
C ASP A 263 -4.39 -18.99 10.22
N SER A 264 -4.29 -19.74 9.13
CA SER A 264 -3.06 -20.32 8.59
C SER A 264 -1.99 -19.27 8.30
N VAL A 265 -0.73 -19.65 8.54
CA VAL A 265 0.46 -18.88 8.17
C VAL A 265 0.61 -18.78 6.65
N LEU A 266 -0.08 -19.63 5.89
CA LEU A 266 -0.19 -19.51 4.44
C LEU A 266 -0.67 -18.12 4.02
N PHE A 267 -1.66 -17.59 4.75
CA PHE A 267 -2.24 -16.27 4.47
C PHE A 267 -1.42 -15.11 5.04
N LYS A 268 -0.20 -15.37 5.53
CA LYS A 268 0.76 -14.37 6.02
C LYS A 268 1.91 -14.17 5.03
N THR A 269 2.80 -13.24 5.34
CA THR A 269 3.97 -12.90 4.49
C THR A 269 4.78 -14.12 4.05
N ASN A 270 4.94 -15.14 4.90
CA ASN A 270 5.74 -16.32 4.57
C ASN A 270 5.11 -17.18 3.47
N GLY A 271 3.80 -17.44 3.53
CA GLY A 271 3.10 -18.17 2.48
C GLY A 271 3.03 -17.37 1.19
N VAL A 272 2.75 -16.07 1.28
CA VAL A 272 2.77 -15.15 0.14
C VAL A 272 4.13 -15.15 -0.56
N GLU A 273 5.24 -15.02 0.18
CA GLU A 273 6.58 -15.01 -0.43
C GLU A 273 6.93 -16.36 -1.06
N LEU A 274 6.64 -17.49 -0.38
CA LEU A 274 7.00 -18.81 -0.88
C LEU A 274 6.21 -19.16 -2.15
N PHE A 275 4.89 -19.07 -2.11
CA PHE A 275 4.05 -19.51 -3.22
C PHE A 275 3.99 -18.49 -4.37
N SER A 276 4.12 -17.18 -4.12
CA SER A 276 4.32 -16.23 -5.24
C SER A 276 5.66 -16.44 -5.95
N ARG A 277 6.67 -16.99 -5.24
CA ARG A 277 7.94 -17.37 -5.86
C ARG A 277 7.85 -18.69 -6.62
N PHE A 278 7.17 -19.66 -6.04
CA PHE A 278 6.98 -20.98 -6.66
C PHE A 278 6.03 -20.95 -7.87
N SER A 279 5.14 -19.96 -7.96
CA SER A 279 4.18 -19.84 -9.05
C SER A 279 4.82 -19.81 -10.43
N VAL A 280 5.97 -19.15 -10.61
CA VAL A 280 6.61 -19.06 -11.94
C VAL A 280 7.07 -20.42 -12.48
N PRO A 281 7.97 -21.17 -11.80
CA PRO A 281 8.37 -22.49 -12.28
C PRO A 281 7.18 -23.45 -12.39
N PHE A 282 6.19 -23.33 -11.50
CA PHE A 282 4.96 -24.13 -11.55
C PHE A 282 4.16 -23.86 -12.84
N LEU A 283 3.90 -22.59 -13.16
CA LEU A 283 3.19 -22.20 -14.38
C LEU A 283 3.99 -22.52 -15.64
N GLU A 284 5.32 -22.45 -15.58
CA GLU A 284 6.19 -22.86 -16.68
C GLU A 284 6.08 -24.34 -17.00
N LYS A 285 5.98 -25.21 -15.98
CA LYS A 285 5.73 -26.65 -16.17
C LYS A 285 4.38 -26.92 -16.85
N LEU A 286 3.35 -26.14 -16.54
CA LEU A 286 2.01 -26.25 -17.14
C LEU A 286 1.89 -25.58 -18.51
N HIS A 287 2.83 -24.72 -18.88
CA HIS A 287 2.77 -23.93 -20.11
C HIS A 287 2.61 -24.77 -21.38
N ASN A 288 3.21 -25.95 -21.44
CA ASN A 288 3.06 -26.84 -22.61
C ASN A 288 1.65 -27.43 -22.74
N THR A 289 0.93 -27.58 -21.63
CA THR A 289 -0.44 -28.12 -21.62
C THR A 289 -1.49 -27.03 -21.84
N GLN A 290 -1.16 -25.77 -21.54
CA GLN A 290 -2.08 -24.63 -21.55
C GLN A 290 -3.37 -24.86 -20.73
N ASP A 291 -3.34 -25.81 -19.80
CA ASP A 291 -4.47 -26.14 -18.94
C ASP A 291 -4.27 -25.52 -17.56
N TRP A 292 -5.00 -24.43 -17.33
CA TRP A 292 -4.88 -23.60 -16.13
C TRP A 292 -6.05 -23.81 -15.16
N ARG A 293 -6.81 -24.90 -15.30
CA ARG A 293 -7.96 -25.21 -14.44
C ARG A 293 -7.49 -25.68 -13.07
N VAL A 294 -8.27 -25.37 -12.04
CA VAL A 294 -7.97 -25.72 -10.64
C VAL A 294 -7.66 -27.21 -10.46
N PRO A 295 -8.45 -28.18 -10.97
CA PRO A 295 -8.15 -29.60 -10.78
C PRO A 295 -6.81 -30.05 -11.37
N THR A 296 -6.41 -29.47 -12.52
CA THR A 296 -5.13 -29.76 -13.16
C THR A 296 -3.95 -29.22 -12.34
N MET A 297 -4.12 -28.03 -11.76
CA MET A 297 -3.12 -27.43 -10.87
C MET A 297 -3.02 -28.20 -9.54
N GLU A 298 -4.14 -28.65 -8.98
CA GLU A 298 -4.22 -29.49 -7.80
C GLU A 298 -3.48 -30.83 -8.01
N GLU A 299 -3.71 -31.50 -9.13
CA GLU A 299 -3.02 -32.75 -9.47
C GLU A 299 -1.50 -32.59 -9.50
N LEU A 300 -1.00 -31.52 -10.13
CA LEU A 300 0.43 -31.23 -10.16
C LEU A 300 0.98 -30.86 -8.79
N LEU A 301 0.27 -30.03 -8.02
CA LEU A 301 0.68 -29.64 -6.66
C LEU A 301 0.76 -30.86 -5.73
N ARG A 302 -0.19 -31.79 -5.82
CA ARG A 302 -0.16 -33.03 -5.05
C ARG A 302 1.08 -33.85 -5.33
N GLN A 303 1.38 -34.06 -6.61
CA GLN A 303 2.62 -34.74 -7.03
C GLN A 303 3.87 -34.02 -6.54
N VAL A 304 3.87 -32.68 -6.56
CA VAL A 304 4.99 -31.88 -6.04
C VAL A 304 5.14 -32.14 -4.55
N PHE A 305 4.07 -31.98 -3.76
CA PHE A 305 4.09 -32.13 -2.32
C PHE A 305 4.51 -33.54 -1.86
N ASP A 306 4.03 -34.58 -2.54
CA ASP A 306 4.43 -35.98 -2.27
C ASP A 306 5.92 -36.24 -2.54
N ASN A 307 6.55 -35.42 -3.41
CA ASN A 307 7.95 -35.54 -3.78
C ASN A 307 8.88 -34.59 -2.99
N VAL A 308 8.37 -33.80 -2.05
CA VAL A 308 9.21 -32.93 -1.22
C VAL A 308 9.90 -33.74 -0.14
N GLU A 309 11.23 -33.61 -0.06
CA GLU A 309 12.06 -34.35 0.90
C GLU A 309 12.70 -33.42 1.94
N GLY A 310 13.35 -34.02 2.93
CA GLY A 310 14.14 -33.29 3.92
C GLY A 310 13.32 -32.49 4.92
N GLU A 311 13.86 -31.36 5.38
CA GLU A 311 13.25 -30.57 6.47
C GLU A 311 11.90 -29.93 6.09
N PHE A 312 11.61 -29.84 4.78
CA PHE A 312 10.42 -29.26 4.18
C PHE A 312 9.40 -30.30 3.68
N SER A 313 9.58 -31.60 3.94
CA SER A 313 8.61 -32.63 3.54
C SER A 313 7.18 -32.34 4.02
N GLY A 314 7.05 -31.64 5.14
CA GLY A 314 5.76 -31.19 5.66
C GLY A 314 5.08 -30.04 4.91
N VAL A 315 5.75 -29.39 3.95
CA VAL A 315 5.26 -28.14 3.31
C VAL A 315 3.91 -28.31 2.61
N GLY A 316 3.57 -29.53 2.18
CA GLY A 316 2.29 -29.90 1.60
C GLY A 316 1.18 -30.24 2.60
N HIS A 317 1.44 -30.14 3.91
CA HIS A 317 0.47 -30.48 4.95
C HIS A 317 0.04 -29.25 5.75
N SER A 318 -1.22 -29.19 6.14
CA SER A 318 -1.81 -28.11 6.95
C SER A 318 -1.02 -27.84 8.24
N ASP A 319 -0.54 -28.90 8.92
CA ASP A 319 0.24 -28.83 10.16
C ASP A 319 1.55 -28.02 10.03
N PHE A 320 2.12 -27.92 8.82
CA PHE A 320 3.29 -27.08 8.60
C PHE A 320 2.95 -25.59 8.70
N TRP A 321 1.72 -25.24 8.33
CA TRP A 321 1.22 -23.88 8.18
C TRP A 321 0.41 -23.37 9.36
N VAL A 322 0.18 -24.16 10.41
CA VAL A 322 -0.50 -23.68 11.62
C VAL A 322 0.30 -22.59 12.34
N ARG A 323 -0.40 -21.70 13.06
CA ARG A 323 0.22 -20.65 13.86
C ARG A 323 1.09 -21.27 14.96
N GLY A 324 2.35 -20.83 15.06
CA GLY A 324 3.35 -21.43 15.95
C GLY A 324 4.04 -22.68 15.39
N GLY A 325 3.60 -23.19 14.24
CA GLY A 325 4.26 -24.29 13.51
C GLY A 325 5.52 -23.86 12.75
N LYS A 326 6.08 -24.78 11.95
CA LYS A 326 7.33 -24.56 11.20
C LYS A 326 7.29 -23.31 10.31
N ALA A 327 6.17 -23.08 9.62
CA ALA A 327 6.02 -21.92 8.74
C ALA A 327 6.11 -20.57 9.48
N SER A 328 5.73 -20.52 10.77
CA SER A 328 5.77 -19.27 11.55
C SER A 328 7.20 -18.76 11.79
N GLY A 329 8.17 -19.67 11.86
CA GLY A 329 9.58 -19.35 12.10
C GLY A 329 10.41 -19.12 10.83
N MET A 330 9.81 -19.24 9.64
CA MET A 330 10.55 -19.12 8.39
C MET A 330 11.05 -17.69 8.19
N ASN A 331 12.37 -17.55 8.07
CA ASN A 331 13.02 -16.35 7.57
C ASN A 331 13.27 -16.46 6.06
N SER A 332 13.84 -15.41 5.43
CA SER A 332 14.12 -15.41 3.99
C SER A 332 15.04 -16.56 3.53
N GLY A 333 15.95 -17.04 4.41
CA GLY A 333 16.80 -18.19 4.14
C GLY A 333 16.00 -19.49 4.09
N ALA A 334 15.12 -19.71 5.05
CA ALA A 334 14.21 -20.86 5.08
C ALA A 334 13.23 -20.85 3.90
N ILE A 335 12.67 -19.70 3.54
CA ILE A 335 11.83 -19.53 2.33
C ILE A 335 12.61 -19.92 1.07
N ASN A 336 13.89 -19.52 0.98
CA ASN A 336 14.72 -19.88 -0.16
C ASN A 336 15.05 -21.38 -0.21
N ALA A 337 15.27 -22.02 0.93
CA ALA A 337 15.46 -23.46 1.01
C ALA A 337 14.19 -24.22 0.61
N GLY A 338 13.04 -23.88 1.20
CA GLY A 338 11.75 -24.48 0.86
C GLY A 338 11.38 -24.31 -0.62
N PHE A 339 11.64 -23.12 -1.20
CA PHE A 339 11.46 -22.89 -2.64
C PHE A 339 12.32 -23.84 -3.49
N LYS A 340 13.60 -24.05 -3.14
CA LYS A 340 14.47 -24.95 -3.89
C LYS A 340 13.98 -26.40 -3.83
N GLU A 341 13.50 -26.84 -2.68
CA GLU A 341 12.93 -28.19 -2.53
C GLU A 341 11.65 -28.35 -3.35
N LEU A 342 10.74 -27.37 -3.32
CA LEU A 342 9.54 -27.38 -4.17
C LEU A 342 9.88 -27.45 -5.67
N VAL A 343 10.89 -26.72 -6.13
CA VAL A 343 11.34 -26.77 -7.53
C VAL A 343 11.96 -28.14 -7.86
N GLN A 344 12.77 -28.72 -6.98
CA GLN A 344 13.31 -30.07 -7.18
C GLN A 344 12.19 -31.11 -7.27
N ALA A 345 11.20 -31.03 -6.38
CA ALA A 345 10.04 -31.90 -6.40
C ALA A 345 9.17 -31.73 -7.66
N LEU A 346 9.03 -30.49 -8.16
CA LEU A 346 8.37 -30.20 -9.44
C LEU A 346 9.09 -30.82 -10.65
N HIS A 347 10.41 -30.91 -10.61
CA HIS A 347 11.17 -31.61 -11.66
C HIS A 347 10.94 -33.12 -11.63
N ARG A 348 10.75 -33.71 -10.44
CA ARG A 348 10.42 -35.14 -10.26
C ARG A 348 8.97 -35.47 -10.62
N SER A 349 8.09 -34.47 -10.56
CA SER A 349 6.66 -34.62 -10.86
C SER A 349 6.39 -34.73 -12.36
N ASN A 350 5.40 -35.54 -12.72
CA ASN A 350 4.99 -35.72 -14.11
C ASN A 350 4.19 -34.51 -14.60
N SER A 351 4.26 -34.20 -15.89
CA SER A 351 3.34 -33.21 -16.49
C SER A 351 1.92 -33.79 -16.50
N PRO A 352 0.89 -33.06 -16.04
CA PRO A 352 -0.49 -33.50 -16.13
C PRO A 352 -0.84 -33.82 -17.58
N GLY A 353 -1.50 -34.96 -17.82
CA GLY A 353 -1.91 -35.37 -19.17
C GLY A 353 -0.90 -36.20 -19.98
N LYS A 354 0.28 -36.54 -19.45
CA LYS A 354 1.01 -37.72 -19.95
C LYS A 354 0.43 -38.97 -19.28
N ALA A 355 -0.64 -39.50 -19.85
CA ALA A 355 -0.95 -40.90 -19.67
C ALA A 355 0.31 -41.71 -20.01
N LEU A 356 0.78 -42.53 -19.06
CA LEU A 356 1.77 -43.57 -19.31
C LEU A 356 1.24 -44.41 -20.48
N LEU A 357 1.86 -44.23 -21.65
CA LEU A 357 1.79 -45.20 -22.75
C LEU A 357 2.86 -46.27 -22.53
#